data_AF-K9TP15-F1
#
_entry.id   AF-K9TP15-F1
#
_cell.length_a   1.000
_cell.length_b   1.000
_cell.length_c   1.000
_cell.angle_alpha   90.00
_cell.angle_beta   90.00
_cell.angle_gamma   90.00
#
_symmetry.space_group_name_H-M   'P 1'
#
loop_
_entity.id
_entity.type
_entity.pdbx_description
1 polymer ?
#
loop_
_entity_poly.entity_id
_entity_poly.type
_entity_poly.pdbx_seq_one_letter_code
_entity_poly.pdbx_strand_id
1 'polypeptide(L)'
;MIYLIVSAIIAGLSYALVSINNKFKQLQQKNKVNQQLLQEADLKYGGLISTEQLKLELESEINSLNEKLRNLHKEAEQQEYSLALKLSGLKQDLEELEEKSFLESFGFYESKYNFADSSQFQQKLNQIQALQKQMLKAKTAAICHAAWQVEGSVKKGQKMTNDFLTLVLRAFNGECDAAISKIKYNNVQTMENRVRKSYEKINKLSETTHCEITPGYLDLKLQELWLTYEYQEQKYQEQEEQRLIREQMREEEKAKREQEKIKQEAEREENRYQKALDKARQEIESSTGQTYEKLQTKIQELQEKLAKASQNKERAISQAQLTKTGHVYIISNIGSFGEDIYKIGLTRRLEPVERVQELSNASVPFPFDIHAMIYSENAPELEVNLHKYFDNRRVNKANSRKEFFRVSLEDIVEAVKNIDNELNISKSEIKFTKVAEAAEYRKTLAYERKKGD
;
A
#
# COMPACT_ATOMS: atom_id res chain seq x y z
N MET A 1 -101.78 -5.67 106.05
CA MET A 1 -101.77 -5.83 104.57
C MET A 1 -100.41 -5.50 103.94
N ILE A 2 -99.69 -4.45 104.38
CA ILE A 2 -98.38 -4.02 103.82
C ILE A 2 -97.25 -5.05 104.03
N TYR A 3 -97.18 -5.72 105.19
CA TYR A 3 -96.12 -6.68 105.52
C TYR A 3 -96.07 -7.91 104.58
N LEU A 4 -97.24 -8.40 104.13
CA LEU A 4 -97.32 -9.53 103.20
C LEU A 4 -96.81 -9.16 101.80
N ILE A 5 -97.11 -7.95 101.33
CA ILE A 5 -96.67 -7.43 100.02
C ILE A 5 -95.14 -7.25 100.01
N VAL A 6 -94.57 -6.71 101.09
CA VAL A 6 -93.11 -6.53 101.23
C VAL A 6 -92.40 -7.89 101.26
N SER A 7 -92.94 -8.88 101.97
CA SER A 7 -92.35 -10.24 102.01
C SER A 7 -92.36 -10.96 100.65
N ALA A 8 -93.44 -10.79 99.87
CA ALA A 8 -93.56 -11.38 98.54
C ALA A 8 -92.60 -10.72 97.53
N ILE A 9 -92.39 -9.40 97.63
CA ILE A 9 -91.41 -8.67 96.81
C ILE A 9 -89.98 -9.12 97.15
N ILE A 10 -89.63 -9.26 98.44
CA ILE A 10 -88.31 -9.74 98.87
C ILE A 10 -88.05 -11.18 98.40
N ALA A 11 -89.05 -12.07 98.53
CA ALA A 11 -88.96 -13.44 98.03
C ALA A 11 -88.79 -13.48 96.50
N GLY A 12 -89.55 -12.67 95.75
CA GLY A 12 -89.42 -12.55 94.30
C GLY A 12 -88.06 -12.02 93.85
N LEU A 13 -87.52 -11.00 94.54
CA LEU A 13 -86.17 -10.47 94.29
C LEU A 13 -85.08 -11.49 94.61
N SER A 14 -85.23 -12.27 95.68
CA SER A 14 -84.27 -13.33 96.03
C SER A 14 -84.25 -14.47 95.00
N TYR A 15 -85.42 -14.87 94.48
CA TYR A 15 -85.52 -15.88 93.42
C TYR A 15 -84.94 -15.37 92.10
N ALA A 16 -85.20 -14.10 91.75
CA ALA A 16 -84.60 -13.45 90.60
C ALA A 16 -83.06 -13.39 90.70
N LEU A 17 -82.51 -13.04 91.87
CA LEU A 17 -81.07 -13.03 92.12
C LEU A 17 -80.43 -14.42 91.97
N VAL A 18 -81.07 -15.47 92.48
CA VAL A 18 -80.58 -16.85 92.33
C VAL A 18 -80.61 -17.30 90.87
N SER A 19 -81.68 -16.97 90.13
CA SER A 19 -81.80 -17.26 88.70
C SER A 19 -80.73 -16.55 87.86
N ILE A 20 -80.48 -15.27 88.16
CA ILE A 20 -79.41 -14.47 87.51
C ILE A 20 -78.03 -15.07 87.81
N ASN A 21 -77.77 -15.46 89.06
CA ASN A 21 -76.48 -16.06 89.44
C ASN A 21 -76.25 -17.41 88.74
N ASN A 22 -77.30 -18.23 88.58
CA ASN A 22 -77.21 -19.49 87.85
C ASN A 22 -76.96 -19.27 86.34
N LYS A 23 -77.63 -18.29 85.72
CA LYS A 23 -77.34 -17.89 84.33
C LYS A 23 -75.91 -17.36 84.18
N PHE A 24 -75.43 -16.59 85.15
CA PHE A 24 -74.06 -16.08 85.15
C PHE A 24 -73.03 -17.21 85.21
N LYS A 25 -73.23 -18.22 86.06
CA LYS A 25 -72.39 -19.42 86.11
C LYS A 25 -72.40 -20.20 84.79
N GLN A 26 -73.56 -20.37 84.16
CA GLN A 26 -73.65 -21.02 82.84
C GLN A 26 -72.90 -20.22 81.76
N LEU A 27 -73.01 -18.90 81.76
CA LEU A 27 -72.28 -18.03 80.82
C LEU A 27 -70.77 -18.10 81.06
N GLN A 28 -70.31 -18.14 82.31
CA GLN A 28 -68.89 -18.32 82.62
C GLN A 28 -68.36 -19.67 82.12
N GLN A 29 -69.16 -20.74 82.24
CA GLN A 29 -68.78 -22.06 81.76
C GLN A 29 -68.73 -22.12 80.23
N LYS A 30 -69.71 -21.54 79.54
CA LYS A 30 -69.67 -21.39 78.07
C LYS A 30 -68.49 -20.54 77.60
N ASN A 31 -68.15 -19.48 78.33
CA ASN A 31 -67.02 -18.63 77.99
C ASN A 31 -65.69 -19.38 78.13
N LYS A 32 -65.53 -20.22 79.17
CA LYS A 32 -64.37 -21.11 79.30
C LYS A 32 -64.25 -22.10 78.14
N VAL A 33 -65.35 -22.75 77.74
CA VAL A 33 -65.35 -23.68 76.61
C VAL A 33 -65.03 -22.96 75.29
N ASN A 34 -65.61 -21.77 75.08
CA ASN A 34 -65.29 -20.97 73.90
C ASN A 34 -63.83 -20.50 73.88
N GLN A 35 -63.25 -20.16 75.04
CA GLN A 35 -61.82 -19.82 75.15
C GLN A 35 -60.92 -21.02 74.82
N GLN A 36 -61.31 -22.23 75.23
CA GLN A 36 -60.60 -23.47 74.88
C GLN A 36 -60.69 -23.76 73.37
N LEU A 37 -61.88 -23.61 72.78
CA LEU A 37 -62.07 -23.76 71.33
C LEU A 37 -61.28 -22.70 70.55
N LEU A 38 -61.17 -21.47 71.08
CA LEU A 38 -60.36 -20.41 70.47
C LEU A 38 -58.87 -20.76 70.52
N GLN A 39 -58.38 -21.29 71.66
CA GLN A 39 -57.01 -21.77 71.78
C GLN A 39 -56.71 -22.96 70.85
N GLU A 40 -57.64 -23.89 70.69
CA GLU A 40 -57.49 -25.00 69.74
C GLU A 40 -57.50 -24.51 68.28
N ALA A 41 -58.33 -23.52 67.95
CA ALA A 41 -58.33 -22.89 66.64
C ALA A 41 -57.02 -22.12 66.36
N ASP A 42 -56.49 -21.39 67.34
CA ASP A 42 -55.20 -20.70 67.24
C ASP A 42 -54.03 -21.69 67.07
N LEU A 43 -54.05 -22.82 67.78
CA LEU A 43 -53.05 -23.88 67.63
C LEU A 43 -53.13 -24.58 66.26
N LYS A 44 -54.34 -24.75 65.71
CA LYS A 44 -54.57 -25.48 64.46
C LYS A 44 -54.39 -24.62 63.21
N TYR A 45 -54.69 -23.32 63.29
CA TYR A 45 -54.69 -22.39 62.14
C TYR A 45 -53.70 -21.22 62.28
N GLY A 46 -53.05 -21.03 63.43
CA GLY A 46 -52.04 -19.97 63.62
C GLY A 46 -50.83 -20.06 62.68
N GLY A 47 -50.54 -21.25 62.14
CA GLY A 47 -49.51 -21.44 61.10
C GLY A 47 -49.84 -20.81 59.74
N LEU A 48 -51.12 -20.56 59.42
CA LEU A 48 -51.53 -19.94 58.15
C LEU A 48 -51.16 -18.46 58.07
N ILE A 49 -51.18 -17.74 59.20
CA ILE A 49 -50.74 -16.34 59.29
C ILE A 49 -49.22 -16.26 59.02
N SER A 50 -48.46 -17.27 59.47
CA SER A 50 -47.03 -17.37 59.18
C SER A 50 -46.74 -17.62 57.69
N THR A 51 -47.58 -18.37 56.97
CA THR A 51 -47.38 -18.60 55.53
C THR A 51 -47.63 -17.38 54.66
N GLU A 52 -48.59 -16.53 55.03
CA GLU A 52 -48.90 -15.30 54.28
C GLU A 52 -47.86 -14.21 54.53
N GLN A 53 -47.36 -14.09 55.77
CA GLN A 53 -46.20 -13.26 56.10
C GLN A 53 -44.93 -13.72 55.37
N LEU A 54 -44.64 -15.02 55.38
CA LEU A 54 -43.49 -15.59 54.65
C LEU A 54 -43.60 -15.34 53.14
N LYS A 55 -44.81 -15.41 52.57
CA LYS A 55 -45.06 -15.11 51.16
C LYS A 55 -44.79 -13.64 50.84
N LEU A 56 -45.23 -12.71 51.69
CA LEU A 56 -44.95 -11.28 51.53
C LEU A 56 -43.45 -10.96 51.67
N GLU A 57 -42.75 -11.63 52.59
CA GLU A 57 -41.30 -11.53 52.75
C GLU A 57 -40.57 -12.05 51.50
N LEU A 58 -40.95 -13.22 50.98
CA LEU A 58 -40.40 -13.79 49.75
C LEU A 58 -40.70 -12.92 48.52
N GLU A 59 -41.89 -12.33 48.41
CA GLU A 59 -42.23 -11.41 47.31
C GLU A 59 -41.41 -10.11 47.40
N SER A 60 -41.17 -9.60 48.61
CA SER A 60 -40.28 -8.46 48.83
C SER A 60 -38.84 -8.78 48.44
N GLU A 61 -38.35 -9.97 48.83
CA GLU A 61 -37.00 -10.43 48.51
C GLU A 61 -36.82 -10.66 47.00
N ILE A 62 -37.79 -11.29 46.33
CA ILE A 62 -37.81 -11.47 44.86
C ILE A 62 -37.78 -10.11 44.15
N ASN A 63 -38.58 -9.13 44.61
CA ASN A 63 -38.57 -7.79 44.02
C ASN A 63 -37.21 -7.10 44.20
N SER A 64 -36.61 -7.22 45.38
CA SER A 64 -35.27 -6.66 45.64
C SER A 64 -34.19 -7.33 44.78
N LEU A 65 -34.29 -8.65 44.56
CA LEU A 65 -33.38 -9.41 43.70
C LEU A 65 -33.56 -9.04 42.23
N ASN A 66 -34.80 -8.83 41.78
CA ASN A 66 -35.09 -8.38 40.41
C ASN A 66 -34.57 -6.96 40.14
N GLU A 67 -34.67 -6.05 41.10
CA GLU A 67 -34.05 -4.72 40.99
C GLU A 67 -32.53 -4.81 40.93
N LYS A 68 -31.90 -5.63 41.78
CA LYS A 68 -30.45 -5.89 41.73
C LYS A 68 -30.04 -6.48 40.37
N LEU A 69 -30.80 -7.44 39.84
CA LEU A 69 -30.56 -8.05 38.53
C LEU A 69 -30.67 -7.02 37.40
N ARG A 70 -31.68 -6.14 37.43
CA ARG A 70 -31.82 -5.05 36.44
C ARG A 70 -30.65 -4.07 36.49
N ASN A 71 -30.21 -3.70 37.69
CA ASN A 71 -29.07 -2.80 37.85
C ASN A 71 -27.77 -3.45 37.35
N LEU A 72 -27.52 -4.71 37.71
CA LEU A 72 -26.38 -5.48 37.21
C LEU A 72 -26.39 -5.62 35.68
N HIS A 73 -27.58 -5.84 35.08
CA HIS A 73 -27.68 -5.94 33.63
C HIS A 73 -27.37 -4.61 32.94
N LYS A 74 -27.88 -3.50 33.50
CA LYS A 74 -27.60 -2.15 33.00
C LYS A 74 -26.12 -1.77 33.14
N GLU A 75 -25.47 -2.16 34.22
CA GLU A 75 -24.03 -1.99 34.41
C GLU A 75 -23.23 -2.83 33.40
N ALA A 76 -23.63 -4.07 33.14
CA ALA A 76 -23.01 -4.93 32.15
C ALA A 76 -23.12 -4.36 30.73
N GLU A 77 -24.30 -3.87 30.31
CA GLU A 77 -24.50 -3.22 29.01
C GLU A 77 -23.64 -1.95 28.85
N GLN A 78 -23.54 -1.14 29.91
CA GLN A 78 -22.68 0.05 29.89
C GLN A 78 -21.20 -0.29 29.78
N GLN A 79 -20.75 -1.34 30.47
CA GLN A 79 -19.38 -1.83 30.36
C GLN A 79 -19.11 -2.37 28.95
N GLU A 80 -20.01 -3.17 28.39
CA GLU A 80 -19.89 -3.71 27.04
C GLU A 80 -19.79 -2.60 25.99
N TYR A 81 -20.64 -1.58 26.10
CA TYR A 81 -20.58 -0.40 25.22
C TYR A 81 -19.24 0.36 25.36
N SER A 82 -18.76 0.56 26.59
CA SER A 82 -17.47 1.24 26.82
C SER A 82 -16.28 0.45 26.27
N LEU A 83 -16.32 -0.88 26.37
CA LEU A 83 -15.31 -1.77 25.82
C LEU A 83 -15.35 -1.79 24.30
N ALA A 84 -16.54 -1.78 23.69
CA ALA A 84 -16.70 -1.69 22.24
C ALA A 84 -16.10 -0.39 21.67
N LEU A 85 -16.32 0.75 22.34
CA LEU A 85 -15.69 2.03 21.96
C LEU A 85 -14.16 2.00 22.09
N LYS A 86 -13.63 1.45 23.19
CA LYS A 86 -12.18 1.29 23.36
C LYS A 86 -11.58 0.36 22.31
N LEU A 87 -12.25 -0.75 21.99
CA LEU A 87 -11.84 -1.67 20.93
C LEU A 87 -11.86 -1.00 19.55
N SER A 88 -12.82 -0.13 19.29
CA SER A 88 -12.87 0.67 18.07
C SER A 88 -11.65 1.60 17.96
N GLY A 89 -11.35 2.36 19.03
CA GLY A 89 -10.19 3.26 19.04
C GLY A 89 -8.85 2.51 18.89
N LEU A 90 -8.66 1.43 19.66
CA LEU A 90 -7.47 0.58 19.57
C LEU A 90 -7.28 -0.04 18.18
N LYS A 91 -8.35 -0.38 17.48
CA LYS A 91 -8.25 -0.88 16.10
C LYS A 91 -7.74 0.20 15.14
N GLN A 92 -8.24 1.42 15.27
CA GLN A 92 -7.80 2.55 14.45
C GLN A 92 -6.33 2.91 14.73
N ASP A 93 -5.94 2.97 16.01
CA ASP A 93 -4.55 3.21 16.41
C ASP A 93 -3.62 2.13 15.86
N LEU A 94 -4.09 0.87 15.85
CA LEU A 94 -3.33 -0.27 15.32
C LEU A 94 -3.19 -0.19 13.80
N GLU A 95 -4.24 0.22 13.06
CA GLU A 95 -4.16 0.48 11.62
C GLU A 95 -3.15 1.60 11.31
N GLU A 96 -3.16 2.71 12.06
CA GLU A 96 -2.20 3.81 11.89
C GLU A 96 -0.76 3.40 12.23
N LEU A 97 -0.57 2.59 13.28
CA LEU A 97 0.74 2.04 13.66
C LEU A 97 1.23 1.01 12.65
N GLU A 98 0.35 0.18 12.10
CA GLU A 98 0.67 -0.74 11.01
C GLU A 98 1.06 0.04 9.75
N GLU A 99 0.39 1.15 9.43
CA GLU A 99 0.74 2.01 8.29
C GLU A 99 2.08 2.75 8.50
N LYS A 100 2.39 3.19 9.72
CA LYS A 100 3.69 3.79 10.06
C LYS A 100 4.81 2.75 10.06
N SER A 101 4.60 1.60 10.69
CA SER A 101 5.55 0.47 10.63
C SER A 101 5.75 0.01 9.20
N PHE A 102 4.69 0.04 8.39
CA PHE A 102 4.74 -0.21 6.96
C PHE A 102 5.66 0.79 6.28
N LEU A 103 5.49 2.11 6.49
CA LEU A 103 6.32 3.20 5.95
C LEU A 103 7.81 3.14 6.38
N GLU A 104 8.09 2.73 7.62
CA GLU A 104 9.46 2.60 8.13
C GLU A 104 10.16 1.33 7.63
N SER A 105 9.39 0.27 7.33
CA SER A 105 9.93 -0.99 6.79
C SER A 105 10.37 -0.92 5.32
N PHE A 106 10.04 0.17 4.61
CA PHE A 106 10.36 0.39 3.18
C PHE A 106 11.86 0.26 2.86
N GLY A 107 12.76 0.33 3.85
CA GLY A 107 14.20 0.44 3.63
C GLY A 107 15.05 -0.82 3.85
N PHE A 108 14.50 -1.92 4.38
CA PHE A 108 15.34 -2.95 5.04
C PHE A 108 14.99 -4.41 4.73
N TYR A 109 14.51 -4.73 3.53
CA TYR A 109 14.55 -6.13 3.07
C TYR A 109 15.92 -6.45 2.50
N GLU A 110 16.69 -7.29 3.19
CA GLU A 110 17.92 -7.85 2.66
C GLU A 110 17.58 -9.04 1.75
N SER A 111 18.01 -8.94 0.48
CA SER A 111 17.83 -10.03 -0.48
C SER A 111 18.50 -11.31 0.03
N LYS A 112 17.74 -12.40 0.05
CA LYS A 112 18.21 -13.72 0.50
C LYS A 112 18.82 -14.52 -0.64
N TYR A 113 18.47 -14.21 -1.88
CA TYR A 113 19.01 -14.87 -3.06
C TYR A 113 19.64 -13.87 -4.02
N ASN A 114 20.87 -14.17 -4.45
CA ASN A 114 21.60 -13.38 -5.43
C ASN A 114 21.67 -14.15 -6.76
N PHE A 115 20.54 -14.25 -7.46
CA PHE A 115 20.51 -14.84 -8.80
C PHE A 115 20.64 -13.76 -9.88
N ALA A 116 21.26 -14.12 -11.00
CA ALA A 116 21.53 -13.17 -12.09
C ALA A 116 20.31 -12.86 -12.97
N ASP A 117 19.34 -13.77 -13.04
CA ASP A 117 18.17 -13.63 -13.92
C ASP A 117 16.88 -14.16 -13.28
N SER A 118 15.74 -13.66 -13.75
CA SER A 118 14.42 -14.12 -13.31
C SER A 118 14.19 -15.62 -13.57
N SER A 119 14.91 -16.22 -14.53
CA SER A 119 14.79 -17.65 -14.86
C SER A 119 15.30 -18.55 -13.73
N GLN A 120 16.41 -18.20 -13.07
CA GLN A 120 16.95 -18.94 -11.92
C GLN A 120 16.02 -18.90 -10.72
N PHE A 121 15.40 -17.74 -10.45
CA PHE A 121 14.35 -17.62 -9.42
C PHE A 121 13.18 -18.57 -9.70
N GLN A 122 12.69 -18.61 -10.95
CA GLN A 122 11.60 -19.49 -11.35
C GLN A 122 11.99 -20.98 -11.20
N GLN A 123 13.21 -21.35 -11.59
CA GLN A 123 13.71 -22.72 -11.41
C GLN A 123 13.77 -23.10 -9.92
N LYS A 124 14.26 -22.20 -9.06
CA LYS A 124 14.34 -22.45 -7.63
C LYS A 124 12.95 -22.57 -6.98
N LEU A 125 12.00 -21.72 -7.38
CA LEU A 125 10.59 -21.85 -6.98
C LEU A 125 10.01 -23.21 -7.37
N ASN A 126 10.24 -23.65 -8.60
CA ASN A 126 9.80 -24.97 -9.07
C ASN A 126 10.42 -26.12 -8.24
N GLN A 127 11.69 -26.00 -7.88
CA GLN A 127 12.38 -26.98 -7.01
C GLN A 127 11.74 -27.04 -5.62
N ILE A 128 11.48 -25.88 -4.99
CA ILE A 128 10.84 -25.83 -3.67
C ILE A 128 9.43 -26.39 -3.72
N GLN A 129 8.63 -26.03 -4.73
CA GLN A 129 7.29 -26.59 -4.91
C GLN A 129 7.34 -28.11 -5.15
N ALA A 130 8.35 -28.62 -5.85
CA ALA A 130 8.56 -30.05 -6.01
C ALA A 130 8.89 -30.74 -4.68
N LEU A 131 9.77 -30.15 -3.85
CA LEU A 131 10.08 -30.66 -2.51
C LEU A 131 8.86 -30.65 -1.59
N GLN A 132 8.07 -29.58 -1.60
CA GLN A 132 6.81 -29.52 -0.86
C GLN A 132 5.84 -30.63 -1.29
N LYS A 133 5.67 -30.83 -2.61
CA LYS A 133 4.85 -31.94 -3.15
C LYS A 133 5.39 -33.31 -2.75
N GLN A 134 6.71 -33.47 -2.70
CA GLN A 134 7.34 -34.72 -2.25
C GLN A 134 7.07 -34.99 -0.78
N MET A 135 7.17 -33.98 0.10
CA MET A 135 6.85 -34.13 1.53
C MET A 135 5.38 -34.47 1.76
N LEU A 136 4.47 -33.88 0.98
CA LEU A 136 3.04 -34.23 1.02
C LEU A 136 2.79 -35.68 0.59
N LYS A 137 3.42 -36.13 -0.50
CA LYS A 137 3.32 -37.53 -0.98
C LYS A 137 3.93 -38.53 0.00
N ALA A 138 5.07 -38.20 0.58
CA ALA A 138 5.77 -39.02 1.56
C ALA A 138 5.12 -38.97 2.96
N LYS A 139 4.11 -38.11 3.17
CA LYS A 139 3.47 -37.86 4.46
C LYS A 139 4.46 -37.45 5.57
N THR A 140 5.47 -36.67 5.20
CA THR A 140 6.49 -36.12 6.10
C THR A 140 6.33 -34.62 6.35
N ALA A 141 5.33 -33.98 5.73
CA ALA A 141 5.03 -32.56 5.94
C ALA A 141 4.41 -32.28 7.33
N ALA A 142 3.64 -33.25 7.85
CA ALA A 142 3.12 -33.24 9.20
C ALA A 142 3.16 -34.67 9.74
N ILE A 143 3.49 -34.81 11.02
CA ILE A 143 3.71 -36.08 11.68
C ILE A 143 2.82 -36.20 12.91
N CYS A 144 2.46 -37.43 13.26
CA CYS A 144 1.77 -37.75 14.51
C CYS A 144 2.65 -38.68 15.33
N HIS A 145 2.93 -38.29 16.58
CA HIS A 145 3.81 -39.03 17.49
C HIS A 145 3.09 -40.16 18.23
N ALA A 146 1.75 -40.17 18.22
CA ALA A 146 0.94 -41.16 18.93
C ALA A 146 0.23 -42.14 17.98
N ALA A 147 0.26 -43.42 18.34
CA ALA A 147 -0.50 -44.46 17.64
C ALA A 147 -1.90 -44.61 18.26
N TRP A 148 -2.91 -44.07 17.58
CA TRP A 148 -4.29 -44.10 18.05
C TRP A 148 -5.03 -45.36 17.62
N GLN A 149 -5.96 -45.83 18.47
CA GLN A 149 -6.96 -46.82 18.12
C GLN A 149 -8.34 -46.19 18.22
N VAL A 150 -9.18 -46.42 17.20
CA VAL A 150 -10.57 -45.95 17.17
C VAL A 150 -11.45 -47.18 17.13
N GLU A 151 -12.35 -47.31 18.10
CA GLU A 151 -13.23 -48.48 18.25
C GLU A 151 -12.44 -49.81 18.29
N GLY A 152 -11.29 -49.82 18.98
CA GLY A 152 -10.40 -51.00 19.07
C GLY A 152 -9.64 -51.34 17.78
N SER A 153 -9.73 -50.52 16.73
CA SER A 153 -9.03 -50.75 15.46
C SER A 153 -7.90 -49.75 15.23
N VAL A 154 -6.67 -50.26 15.14
CA VAL A 154 -5.48 -49.48 14.74
C VAL A 154 -5.65 -48.92 13.33
N LYS A 155 -6.24 -49.68 12.40
CA LYS A 155 -6.46 -49.23 11.02
C LYS A 155 -7.43 -48.04 10.95
N LYS A 156 -8.50 -48.05 11.76
CA LYS A 156 -9.42 -46.91 11.86
C LYS A 156 -8.74 -45.69 12.49
N GLY A 157 -7.90 -45.89 13.51
CA GLY A 157 -7.08 -44.82 14.10
C GLY A 157 -6.11 -44.20 13.11
N GLN A 158 -5.36 -45.02 12.35
CA GLN A 158 -4.49 -44.55 11.27
C GLN A 158 -5.24 -43.73 10.23
N LYS A 159 -6.45 -44.16 9.84
CA LYS A 159 -7.29 -43.39 8.90
C LYS A 159 -7.66 -42.02 9.49
N MET A 160 -8.16 -41.98 10.72
CA MET A 160 -8.52 -40.75 11.41
C MET A 160 -7.33 -39.78 11.53
N THR A 161 -6.15 -40.29 11.89
CA THR A 161 -4.92 -39.48 11.94
C THR A 161 -4.55 -38.92 10.57
N ASN A 162 -4.62 -39.72 9.50
CA ASN A 162 -4.34 -39.24 8.15
C ASN A 162 -5.33 -38.14 7.70
N ASP A 163 -6.62 -38.31 7.98
CA ASP A 163 -7.65 -37.33 7.65
C ASP A 163 -7.44 -36.02 8.43
N PHE A 164 -7.07 -36.13 9.71
CA PHE A 164 -6.74 -34.97 10.55
C PHE A 164 -5.47 -34.24 10.09
N LEU A 165 -4.38 -34.96 9.79
CA LEU A 165 -3.15 -34.36 9.24
C LEU A 165 -3.42 -33.66 7.90
N THR A 166 -4.31 -34.22 7.07
CA THR A 166 -4.74 -33.59 5.81
C THR A 166 -5.47 -32.27 6.08
N LEU A 167 -6.33 -32.22 7.11
CA LEU A 167 -7.02 -30.99 7.52
C LEU A 167 -6.04 -29.92 8.04
N VAL A 168 -5.11 -30.32 8.91
CA VAL A 168 -4.04 -29.46 9.45
C VAL A 168 -3.22 -28.84 8.32
N LEU A 169 -2.75 -29.66 7.39
CA LEU A 169 -1.98 -29.20 6.23
C LEU A 169 -2.79 -28.30 5.31
N ARG A 170 -4.08 -28.58 5.09
CA ARG A 170 -4.96 -27.72 4.28
C ARG A 170 -5.15 -26.35 4.93
N ALA A 171 -5.34 -26.30 6.25
CA ALA A 171 -5.47 -25.03 6.97
C ALA A 171 -4.17 -24.21 6.88
N PHE A 172 -3.02 -24.84 7.12
CA PHE A 172 -1.73 -24.15 7.05
C PHE A 172 -1.39 -23.67 5.63
N ASN A 173 -1.59 -24.52 4.62
CA ASN A 173 -1.36 -24.16 3.23
C ASN A 173 -2.27 -23.02 2.77
N GLY A 174 -3.54 -23.00 3.19
CA GLY A 174 -4.45 -21.91 2.89
C GLY A 174 -3.95 -20.55 3.41
N GLU A 175 -3.42 -20.51 4.65
CA GLU A 175 -2.82 -19.29 5.21
C GLU A 175 -1.53 -18.89 4.50
N CYS A 176 -0.68 -19.86 4.14
CA CYS A 176 0.55 -19.60 3.41
C CYS A 176 0.27 -19.05 2.01
N ASP A 177 -0.63 -19.69 1.26
CA ASP A 177 -0.97 -19.27 -0.10
C ASP A 177 -1.65 -17.88 -0.09
N ALA A 178 -2.45 -17.58 0.94
CA ALA A 178 -3.00 -16.24 1.16
C ALA A 178 -1.93 -15.18 1.49
N ALA A 179 -0.89 -15.54 2.24
CA ALA A 179 0.23 -14.66 2.53
C ALA A 179 1.10 -14.42 1.28
N ILE A 180 1.44 -15.49 0.56
CA ILE A 180 2.25 -15.45 -0.67
C ILE A 180 1.55 -14.66 -1.77
N SER A 181 0.24 -14.85 -1.97
CA SER A 181 -0.52 -14.11 -3.00
C SER A 181 -0.64 -12.61 -2.75
N LYS A 182 -0.54 -12.18 -1.49
CA LYS A 182 -0.64 -10.77 -1.08
C LYS A 182 0.71 -10.11 -0.81
N ILE A 183 1.82 -10.81 -1.10
CA ILE A 183 3.15 -10.28 -0.87
C ILE A 183 3.44 -9.09 -1.78
N LYS A 184 4.07 -8.08 -1.20
CA LYS A 184 4.49 -6.83 -1.81
C LYS A 184 5.83 -6.43 -1.19
N TYR A 185 6.54 -5.52 -1.87
CA TYR A 185 7.84 -4.99 -1.42
C TYR A 185 7.85 -4.40 -0.01
N ASN A 186 6.70 -3.97 0.49
CA ASN A 186 6.55 -3.29 1.78
C ASN A 186 5.93 -4.16 2.89
N ASN A 187 5.63 -5.43 2.63
CA ASN A 187 4.98 -6.29 3.62
C ASN A 187 5.64 -7.67 3.78
N VAL A 188 6.83 -7.88 3.22
CA VAL A 188 7.53 -9.18 3.22
C VAL A 188 7.69 -9.72 4.64
N GLN A 189 8.20 -8.91 5.56
CA GLN A 189 8.39 -9.30 6.97
C GLN A 189 7.05 -9.58 7.68
N THR A 190 6.03 -8.78 7.40
CA THR A 190 4.67 -9.00 7.94
C THR A 190 4.08 -10.32 7.45
N MET A 191 4.26 -10.64 6.17
CA MET A 191 3.79 -11.91 5.59
C MET A 191 4.59 -13.10 6.12
N GLU A 192 5.91 -12.97 6.30
CA GLU A 192 6.73 -13.98 6.98
C GLU A 192 6.22 -14.24 8.40
N ASN A 193 5.99 -13.19 9.20
CA ASN A 193 5.46 -13.31 10.55
C ASN A 193 4.07 -13.93 10.59
N ARG A 194 3.22 -13.65 9.59
CA ARG A 194 1.91 -14.29 9.45
C ARG A 194 2.04 -15.80 9.25
N VAL A 195 2.96 -16.24 8.39
CA VAL A 195 3.22 -17.67 8.18
C VAL A 195 3.73 -18.34 9.45
N ARG A 196 4.69 -17.72 10.16
CA ARG A 196 5.21 -18.23 11.43
C ARG A 196 4.13 -18.34 12.52
N LYS A 197 3.32 -17.29 12.71
CA LYS A 197 2.20 -17.30 13.66
C LYS A 197 1.13 -18.32 13.29
N SER A 198 0.86 -18.53 12.01
CA SER A 198 -0.07 -19.57 11.55
C SER A 198 0.43 -20.97 11.92
N TYR A 199 1.72 -21.23 11.68
CA TYR A 199 2.39 -22.48 12.09
C TYR A 199 2.27 -22.73 13.60
N GLU A 200 2.60 -21.74 14.43
CA GLU A 200 2.50 -21.83 15.89
C GLU A 200 1.07 -22.11 16.36
N LYS A 201 0.09 -21.36 15.83
CA LYS A 201 -1.33 -21.51 16.21
C LYS A 201 -1.88 -22.88 15.82
N ILE A 202 -1.58 -23.35 14.60
CA ILE A 202 -2.08 -24.63 14.12
C ILE A 202 -1.45 -25.78 14.91
N ASN A 203 -0.14 -25.73 15.17
CA ASN A 203 0.52 -26.75 15.99
C ASN A 203 -0.01 -26.78 17.42
N LYS A 204 -0.34 -25.63 18.01
CA LYS A 204 -1.00 -25.56 19.32
C LYS A 204 -2.39 -26.20 19.32
N LEU A 205 -3.16 -26.05 18.23
CA LEU A 205 -4.48 -26.70 18.10
C LEU A 205 -4.37 -28.22 17.91
N SER A 206 -3.28 -28.70 17.31
CA SER A 206 -3.04 -30.12 17.05
C SER A 206 -2.27 -30.85 18.17
N GLU A 207 -1.84 -30.12 19.21
CA GLU A 207 -1.08 -30.66 20.35
C GLU A 207 -1.81 -31.81 21.06
N THR A 208 -3.12 -31.70 21.27
CA THR A 208 -3.96 -32.73 21.92
C THR A 208 -4.01 -34.04 21.13
N THR A 209 -3.84 -33.96 19.82
CA THR A 209 -3.80 -35.13 18.92
C THR A 209 -2.38 -35.65 18.69
N HIS A 210 -1.38 -35.07 19.36
CA HIS A 210 0.05 -35.34 19.16
C HIS A 210 0.50 -35.20 17.70
N CYS A 211 -0.16 -34.33 16.94
CA CYS A 211 0.15 -34.04 15.55
C CYS A 211 0.85 -32.67 15.44
N GLU A 212 1.85 -32.57 14.57
CA GLU A 212 2.55 -31.31 14.31
C GLU A 212 2.99 -31.20 12.85
N ILE A 213 3.07 -29.96 12.37
CA ILE A 213 3.69 -29.65 11.08
C ILE A 213 5.21 -29.64 11.28
N THR A 214 5.93 -30.36 10.43
CA THR A 214 7.37 -30.48 10.54
C THR A 214 8.07 -29.15 10.24
N PRO A 215 9.09 -28.74 11.01
CA PRO A 215 9.81 -27.48 10.78
C PRO A 215 10.37 -27.34 9.35
N GLY A 216 10.85 -28.43 8.76
CA GLY A 216 11.33 -28.42 7.37
C GLY A 216 10.25 -28.06 6.35
N TYR A 217 8.96 -28.32 6.64
CA TYR A 217 7.87 -27.90 5.76
C TYR A 217 7.57 -26.39 5.90
N LEU A 218 7.66 -25.86 7.12
CA LEU A 218 7.59 -24.41 7.37
C LEU A 218 8.71 -23.68 6.62
N ASP A 219 9.95 -24.18 6.70
CA ASP A 219 11.10 -23.57 6.03
C ASP A 219 10.92 -23.53 4.51
N LEU A 220 10.37 -24.58 3.90
CA LEU A 220 10.05 -24.59 2.47
C LEU A 220 8.97 -23.57 2.10
N LYS A 221 7.98 -23.35 2.97
CA LYS A 221 6.93 -22.33 2.76
C LYS A 221 7.47 -20.91 2.92
N LEU A 222 8.37 -20.67 3.87
CA LEU A 222 9.06 -19.39 4.01
C LEU A 222 9.99 -19.10 2.82
N GLN A 223 10.74 -20.11 2.35
CA GLN A 223 11.56 -19.98 1.14
C GLN A 223 10.72 -19.66 -0.10
N GLU A 224 9.57 -20.32 -0.26
CA GLU A 224 8.62 -20.01 -1.35
C GLU A 224 8.14 -18.55 -1.28
N LEU A 225 7.82 -18.06 -0.08
CA LEU A 225 7.41 -16.67 0.16
C LEU A 225 8.50 -15.67 -0.26
N TRP A 226 9.73 -15.84 0.22
CA TRP A 226 10.84 -14.93 -0.11
C TRP A 226 11.18 -14.95 -1.59
N LEU A 227 11.25 -16.14 -2.21
CA LEU A 227 11.54 -16.25 -3.64
C LEU A 227 10.44 -15.69 -4.51
N THR A 228 9.17 -15.80 -4.10
CA THR A 228 8.06 -15.20 -4.84
C THR A 228 8.20 -13.69 -4.88
N TYR A 229 8.58 -13.09 -3.75
CA TYR A 229 8.85 -11.66 -3.67
C TYR A 229 10.03 -11.25 -4.56
N GLU A 230 11.20 -11.88 -4.38
CA GLU A 230 12.41 -11.51 -5.12
C GLU A 230 12.26 -11.76 -6.63
N TYR A 231 11.52 -12.80 -7.03
CA TYR A 231 11.17 -13.04 -8.42
C TYR A 231 10.30 -11.93 -9.02
N GLN A 232 9.30 -11.44 -8.27
CA GLN A 232 8.44 -10.34 -8.72
C GLN A 232 9.24 -9.04 -8.85
N GLU A 233 10.13 -8.77 -7.90
CA GLU A 233 11.03 -7.62 -7.92
C GLU A 233 11.96 -7.67 -9.13
N GLN A 234 12.66 -8.80 -9.34
CA GLN A 234 13.54 -9.00 -10.48
C GLN A 234 12.80 -8.83 -11.82
N LYS A 235 11.60 -9.40 -11.94
CA LYS A 235 10.78 -9.26 -13.16
C LYS A 235 10.36 -7.82 -13.40
N TYR A 236 10.03 -7.07 -12.34
CA TYR A 236 9.72 -5.65 -12.45
C TYR A 236 10.94 -4.84 -12.93
N GLN A 237 12.13 -5.12 -12.38
CA GLN A 237 13.38 -4.48 -12.80
C GLN A 237 13.70 -4.77 -14.28
N GLU A 238 13.58 -6.03 -14.72
CA GLU A 238 13.76 -6.43 -16.12
C GLU A 238 12.75 -5.75 -17.06
N GLN A 239 11.49 -5.60 -16.64
CA GLN A 239 10.47 -4.90 -17.41
C GLN A 239 10.76 -3.40 -17.56
N GLU A 240 11.16 -2.73 -16.47
CA GLU A 240 11.57 -1.32 -16.51
C GLU A 240 12.83 -1.13 -17.36
N GLU A 241 13.79 -2.06 -17.31
CA GLU A 241 14.96 -2.05 -18.19
C GLU A 241 14.56 -2.17 -19.66
N GLN A 242 13.71 -3.14 -20.01
CA GLN A 242 13.21 -3.27 -21.38
C GLN A 242 12.46 -2.03 -21.84
N ARG A 243 11.70 -1.39 -20.94
CA ARG A 243 11.00 -0.14 -21.24
C ARG A 243 11.98 0.98 -21.55
N LEU A 244 13.01 1.15 -20.73
CA LEU A 244 14.06 2.17 -20.94
C LEU A 244 14.82 1.93 -22.25
N ILE A 245 15.20 0.69 -22.54
CA ILE A 245 15.86 0.33 -23.80
C ILE A 245 14.95 0.65 -24.99
N ARG A 246 13.64 0.34 -24.91
CA ARG A 246 12.67 0.70 -25.96
C ARG A 246 12.52 2.21 -26.13
N GLU A 247 12.50 2.97 -25.04
CA GLU A 247 12.43 4.43 -25.07
C GLU A 247 13.69 5.02 -25.73
N GLN A 248 14.88 4.52 -25.38
CA GLN A 248 16.15 4.89 -26.02
C GLN A 248 16.16 4.54 -27.50
N MET A 249 15.79 3.30 -27.89
CA MET A 249 15.73 2.89 -29.29
C MET A 249 14.78 3.78 -30.11
N ARG A 250 13.62 4.16 -29.56
CA ARG A 250 12.68 5.06 -30.22
C ARG A 250 13.26 6.47 -30.40
N GLU A 251 13.99 6.97 -29.40
CA GLU A 251 14.65 8.28 -29.48
C GLU A 251 15.77 8.28 -30.52
N GLU A 252 16.59 7.23 -30.55
CA GLU A 252 17.63 7.04 -31.57
C GLU A 252 17.04 6.90 -32.97
N GLU A 253 15.93 6.18 -33.13
CA GLU A 253 15.24 6.03 -34.41
C GLU A 253 14.67 7.37 -34.91
N LYS A 254 14.07 8.17 -34.02
CA LYS A 254 13.61 9.53 -34.36
C LYS A 254 14.77 10.41 -34.81
N ALA A 255 15.87 10.42 -34.05
CA ALA A 255 17.07 11.21 -34.40
C ALA A 255 17.63 10.79 -35.77
N LYS A 256 17.71 9.47 -36.05
CA LYS A 256 18.12 8.97 -37.37
C LYS A 256 17.20 9.43 -38.50
N ARG A 257 15.88 9.36 -38.30
CA ARG A 257 14.89 9.81 -39.29
C ARG A 257 14.98 11.32 -39.55
N GLU A 258 15.21 12.13 -38.52
CA GLU A 258 15.42 13.58 -38.65
C GLU A 258 16.69 13.88 -39.47
N GLN A 259 17.80 13.22 -39.15
CA GLN A 259 19.06 13.34 -39.90
C GLN A 259 18.90 12.93 -41.37
N GLU A 260 18.18 11.84 -41.63
CA GLU A 260 17.93 11.37 -42.99
C GLU A 260 17.06 12.36 -43.80
N LYS A 261 16.01 12.93 -43.19
CA LYS A 261 15.18 13.96 -43.83
C LYS A 261 16.02 15.17 -44.24
N ILE A 262 16.86 15.67 -43.34
CA ILE A 262 17.71 16.83 -43.61
C ILE A 262 18.71 16.53 -44.73
N LYS A 263 19.31 15.34 -44.73
CA LYS A 263 20.19 14.89 -45.81
C LYS A 263 19.46 14.88 -47.15
N GLN A 264 18.24 14.34 -47.19
CA GLN A 264 17.41 14.33 -48.40
C GLN A 264 17.00 15.74 -48.85
N GLU A 265 16.68 16.64 -47.92
CA GLU A 265 16.34 18.03 -48.23
C GLU A 265 17.54 18.81 -48.78
N ALA A 266 18.72 18.67 -48.17
CA ALA A 266 19.95 19.27 -48.67
C ALA A 266 20.32 18.76 -50.07
N GLU A 267 20.14 17.46 -50.33
CA GLU A 267 20.35 16.86 -51.66
C GLU A 267 19.33 17.36 -52.69
N ARG A 268 18.06 17.54 -52.31
CA ARG A 268 17.04 18.12 -53.20
C ARG A 268 17.32 19.58 -53.52
N GLU A 269 17.79 20.36 -52.55
CA GLU A 269 18.13 21.77 -52.73
C GLU A 269 19.33 21.94 -53.67
N GLU A 270 20.42 21.18 -53.47
CA GLU A 270 21.57 21.15 -54.37
C GLU A 270 21.14 20.78 -55.80
N ASN A 271 20.36 19.71 -55.96
CA ASN A 271 19.83 19.29 -57.26
C ASN A 271 18.95 20.37 -57.93
N ARG A 272 18.19 21.13 -57.14
CA ARG A 272 17.34 22.22 -57.65
C ARG A 272 18.18 23.37 -58.20
N TYR A 273 19.22 23.79 -57.47
CA TYR A 273 20.13 24.84 -57.95
C TYR A 273 20.95 24.37 -59.15
N GLN A 274 21.41 23.12 -59.16
CA GLN A 274 22.13 22.55 -60.31
C GLN A 274 21.26 22.58 -61.57
N LYS A 275 20.02 22.09 -61.50
CA LYS A 275 19.08 22.13 -62.64
C LYS A 275 18.76 23.55 -63.12
N ALA A 276 18.61 24.50 -62.20
CA ALA A 276 18.36 25.90 -62.55
C ALA A 276 19.57 26.54 -63.24
N LEU A 277 20.76 26.20 -62.79
CA LEU A 277 22.02 26.65 -63.36
C LEU A 277 22.25 26.07 -64.76
N ASP A 278 21.97 24.79 -64.96
CA ASP A 278 22.07 24.14 -66.27
C ASP A 278 21.13 24.78 -67.30
N LYS A 279 19.88 25.09 -66.91
CA LYS A 279 18.94 25.81 -67.77
C LYS A 279 19.40 27.22 -68.10
N ALA A 280 19.86 27.98 -67.10
CA ALA A 280 20.36 29.33 -67.31
C ALA A 280 21.60 29.35 -68.23
N ARG A 281 22.47 28.33 -68.15
CA ARG A 281 23.60 28.14 -69.07
C ARG A 281 23.15 27.81 -70.49
N GLN A 282 22.09 27.04 -70.69
CA GLN A 282 21.55 26.78 -72.04
C GLN A 282 20.93 28.04 -72.66
N GLU A 283 20.19 28.83 -71.88
CA GLU A 283 19.54 30.06 -72.36
C GLU A 283 20.55 31.14 -72.75
N ILE A 284 21.73 31.19 -72.10
CA ILE A 284 22.78 32.16 -72.41
C ILE A 284 23.45 31.93 -73.78
N GLU A 285 23.50 30.68 -74.26
CA GLU A 285 24.09 30.34 -75.57
C GLU A 285 23.28 30.92 -76.74
N SER A 286 21.98 31.20 -76.51
CA SER A 286 21.03 31.68 -77.51
C SER A 286 20.68 33.17 -77.42
N SER A 287 21.23 33.92 -76.46
CA SER A 287 20.81 35.29 -76.15
C SER A 287 21.90 36.35 -76.40
N THR A 288 21.50 37.54 -76.87
CA THR A 288 22.40 38.66 -77.21
C THR A 288 21.90 39.99 -76.62
N GLY A 289 22.83 40.90 -76.28
CA GLY A 289 22.51 42.24 -75.76
C GLY A 289 22.17 42.28 -74.26
N GLN A 290 21.25 43.14 -73.83
CA GLN A 290 20.89 43.33 -72.40
C GLN A 290 20.35 42.07 -71.69
N THR A 291 19.78 41.13 -72.45
CA THR A 291 19.34 39.82 -71.92
C THR A 291 20.52 38.93 -71.54
N TYR A 292 21.65 39.05 -72.23
CA TYR A 292 22.89 38.33 -71.90
C TYR A 292 23.44 38.77 -70.55
N GLU A 293 23.56 40.07 -70.29
CA GLU A 293 24.07 40.60 -69.00
C GLU A 293 23.18 40.19 -67.81
N LYS A 294 21.85 40.21 -67.98
CA LYS A 294 20.90 39.76 -66.95
C LYS A 294 21.03 38.26 -66.66
N LEU A 295 21.17 37.43 -67.70
CA LEU A 295 21.36 35.99 -67.55
C LEU A 295 22.72 35.66 -66.93
N GLN A 296 23.78 36.38 -67.30
CA GLN A 296 25.11 36.23 -66.72
C GLN A 296 25.13 36.52 -65.22
N THR A 297 24.47 37.62 -64.80
CA THR A 297 24.28 37.95 -63.39
C THR A 297 23.50 36.84 -62.67
N LYS A 298 22.48 36.30 -63.33
CA LYS A 298 21.67 35.22 -62.74
C LYS A 298 22.43 33.91 -62.57
N ILE A 299 23.30 33.57 -63.52
CA ILE A 299 24.18 32.40 -63.43
C ILE A 299 25.15 32.55 -62.26
N GLN A 300 25.73 33.73 -62.05
CA GLN A 300 26.63 33.99 -60.92
C GLN A 300 25.91 33.82 -59.57
N GLU A 301 24.70 34.37 -59.42
CA GLU A 301 23.88 34.14 -58.22
C GLU A 301 23.57 32.66 -57.98
N LEU A 302 23.27 31.91 -59.05
CA LEU A 302 22.96 30.48 -58.97
C LEU A 302 24.20 29.66 -58.61
N GLN A 303 25.39 30.04 -59.10
CA GLN A 303 26.67 29.43 -58.73
C GLN A 303 26.97 29.62 -57.24
N GLU A 304 26.79 30.84 -56.72
CA GLU A 304 26.99 31.12 -55.29
C GLU A 304 26.00 30.34 -54.40
N LYS A 305 24.74 30.25 -54.82
CA LYS A 305 23.72 29.46 -54.11
C LYS A 305 24.01 27.97 -54.16
N LEU A 306 24.46 27.45 -55.30
CA LEU A 306 24.87 26.05 -55.44
C LEU A 306 26.08 25.73 -54.55
N ALA A 307 27.08 26.62 -54.50
CA ALA A 307 28.25 26.44 -53.64
C ALA A 307 27.86 26.39 -52.15
N LYS A 308 26.97 27.30 -51.70
CA LYS A 308 26.42 27.26 -50.34
C LYS A 308 25.61 25.98 -50.07
N ALA A 309 24.77 25.55 -51.00
CA ALA A 309 23.98 24.32 -50.87
C ALA A 309 24.88 23.07 -50.79
N SER A 310 25.95 23.01 -51.60
CA SER A 310 26.93 21.92 -51.59
C SER A 310 27.67 21.86 -50.25
N GLN A 311 28.12 23.01 -49.73
CA GLN A 311 28.76 23.12 -48.41
C GLN A 311 27.82 22.69 -47.28
N ASN A 312 26.54 23.08 -47.34
CA ASN A 312 25.53 22.68 -46.37
C ASN A 312 25.28 21.16 -46.40
N LYS A 313 25.21 20.56 -47.59
CA LYS A 313 25.08 19.10 -47.75
C LYS A 313 26.29 18.37 -47.17
N GLU A 314 27.51 18.82 -47.48
CA GLU A 314 28.73 18.19 -46.97
C GLU A 314 28.80 18.26 -45.44
N ARG A 315 28.43 19.41 -44.86
CA ARG A 315 28.32 19.58 -43.41
C ARG A 315 27.26 18.65 -42.80
N ALA A 316 26.09 18.53 -43.42
CA ALA A 316 25.03 17.63 -42.96
C ALA A 316 25.46 16.15 -43.01
N ILE A 317 26.17 15.73 -44.06
CA ILE A 317 26.72 14.36 -44.19
C ILE A 317 27.78 14.10 -43.11
N SER A 318 28.70 15.04 -42.90
CA SER A 318 29.75 14.93 -41.88
C SER A 318 29.15 14.81 -40.48
N GLN A 319 28.15 15.63 -40.15
CA GLN A 319 27.44 15.55 -38.87
C GLN A 319 26.69 14.23 -38.68
N ALA A 320 26.03 13.72 -39.73
CA ALA A 320 25.32 12.45 -39.68
C ALA A 320 26.25 11.22 -39.53
N GLN A 321 27.51 11.31 -39.96
CA GLN A 321 28.50 10.24 -39.80
C GLN A 321 29.09 10.17 -38.37
N LEU A 322 29.02 11.26 -37.60
CA LEU A 322 29.53 11.32 -36.23
C LEU A 322 28.52 10.73 -35.24
N THR A 323 28.56 9.41 -35.06
CA THR A 323 27.64 8.64 -34.20
C THR A 323 27.72 8.97 -32.70
N LYS A 324 28.71 9.75 -32.26
CA LYS A 324 28.93 10.13 -30.86
C LYS A 324 28.54 11.58 -30.53
N THR A 325 28.26 12.39 -31.54
CA THR A 325 27.90 13.80 -31.34
C THR A 325 26.49 13.94 -30.78
N GLY A 326 26.28 14.97 -29.96
CA GLY A 326 24.98 15.27 -29.40
C GLY A 326 25.02 16.44 -28.41
N HIS A 327 23.91 16.61 -27.70
CA HIS A 327 23.77 17.62 -26.66
C HIS A 327 23.53 16.96 -25.31
N VAL A 328 24.25 17.40 -24.28
CA VAL A 328 23.92 17.12 -22.89
C VAL A 328 23.08 18.29 -22.37
N TYR A 329 21.86 18.01 -21.93
CA TYR A 329 20.95 18.99 -21.38
C TYR A 329 20.91 18.90 -19.85
N ILE A 330 20.81 20.06 -19.21
CA ILE A 330 20.58 20.18 -17.77
C ILE A 330 19.26 20.92 -17.60
N ILE A 331 18.27 20.25 -17.01
CA ILE A 331 16.91 20.77 -16.87
C ILE A 331 16.42 20.62 -15.43
N SER A 332 15.54 21.51 -14.99
CA SER A 332 14.89 21.42 -13.67
C SER A 332 13.38 21.61 -13.79
N ASN A 333 12.65 21.18 -12.76
CA ASN A 333 11.22 21.43 -12.67
C ASN A 333 10.88 21.62 -11.19
N ILE A 334 10.99 22.88 -10.76
CA ILE A 334 10.86 23.27 -9.36
C ILE A 334 9.46 22.93 -8.83
N GLY A 335 8.42 23.13 -9.65
CA GLY A 335 7.05 22.88 -9.23
C GLY A 335 6.73 21.39 -9.00
N SER A 336 7.44 20.47 -9.66
CA SER A 336 7.19 19.03 -9.54
C SER A 336 8.17 18.33 -8.60
N PHE A 337 9.44 18.74 -8.61
CA PHE A 337 10.50 18.03 -7.87
C PHE A 337 11.08 18.84 -6.72
N GLY A 338 10.88 20.17 -6.68
CA GLY A 338 11.48 21.07 -5.70
C GLY A 338 12.76 21.75 -6.21
N GLU A 339 13.34 22.59 -5.35
CA GLU A 339 14.58 23.32 -5.62
C GLU A 339 15.80 22.37 -5.60
N ASP A 340 16.87 22.79 -6.27
CA ASP A 340 18.14 22.05 -6.38
C ASP A 340 18.04 20.61 -6.89
N ILE A 341 16.99 20.30 -7.66
CA ILE A 341 16.83 19.00 -8.33
C ILE A 341 16.91 19.19 -9.84
N TYR A 342 17.96 18.59 -10.40
CA TYR A 342 18.29 18.70 -11.82
C TYR A 342 18.30 17.32 -12.47
N LYS A 343 17.78 17.27 -13.69
CA LYS A 343 17.98 16.13 -14.60
C LYS A 343 19.12 16.44 -15.55
N ILE A 344 20.06 15.50 -15.65
CA ILE A 344 21.17 15.55 -16.60
C ILE A 344 20.95 14.39 -17.58
N GLY A 345 20.72 14.71 -18.85
CA GLY A 345 20.51 13.70 -19.87
C GLY A 345 21.13 14.11 -21.21
N LEU A 346 21.20 13.16 -22.13
CA LEU A 346 21.70 13.39 -23.48
C LEU A 346 20.58 13.34 -24.51
N THR A 347 20.78 14.01 -25.64
CA THR A 347 19.97 13.84 -26.85
C THR A 347 20.83 13.96 -28.09
N ARG A 348 20.52 13.15 -29.10
CA ARG A 348 21.16 13.20 -30.42
C ARG A 348 20.28 13.88 -31.46
N ARG A 349 19.16 14.48 -31.03
CA ARG A 349 18.29 15.25 -31.92
C ARG A 349 19.00 16.47 -32.46
N LEU A 350 18.58 16.87 -33.65
CA LEU A 350 19.07 18.09 -34.27
C LEU A 350 18.58 19.33 -33.49
N GLU A 351 17.31 19.31 -33.09
CA GLU A 351 16.68 20.33 -32.27
C GLU A 351 16.53 19.83 -30.81
N PRO A 352 17.53 20.04 -29.94
CA PRO A 352 17.52 19.47 -28.60
C PRO A 352 16.45 20.09 -27.68
N VAL A 353 15.95 21.28 -28.01
CA VAL A 353 14.86 21.95 -27.27
C VAL A 353 13.55 21.18 -27.39
N GLU A 354 13.25 20.61 -28.57
CA GLU A 354 12.03 19.80 -28.77
C GLU A 354 12.02 18.56 -27.89
N ARG A 355 13.19 17.95 -27.63
CA ARG A 355 13.31 16.82 -26.70
C ARG A 355 12.89 17.20 -25.29
N VAL A 356 13.28 18.39 -24.82
CA VAL A 356 12.90 18.89 -23.49
C VAL A 356 11.40 19.21 -23.42
N GLN A 357 10.82 19.72 -24.51
CA GLN A 357 9.36 19.93 -24.59
C GLN A 357 8.59 18.60 -24.55
N GLU A 358 9.06 17.56 -25.25
CA GLU A 358 8.48 16.22 -25.17
C GLU A 358 8.56 15.65 -23.74
N LEU A 359 9.67 15.87 -23.03
CA LEU A 359 9.83 15.47 -21.63
C LEU A 359 8.86 16.23 -20.72
N SER A 360 8.64 17.52 -20.98
CA SER A 360 7.70 18.37 -20.24
C SER A 360 6.25 17.91 -20.41
N ASN A 361 5.90 17.35 -21.56
CA ASN A 361 4.57 16.78 -21.80
C ASN A 361 4.42 15.36 -21.24
N ALA A 362 5.50 14.74 -20.77
CA ALA A 362 5.52 13.35 -20.32
C ALA A 362 5.23 13.22 -18.82
N SER A 363 3.97 13.43 -18.42
CA SER A 363 3.46 13.13 -17.07
C SER A 363 4.08 13.94 -15.93
N VAL A 364 4.33 15.24 -16.15
CA VAL A 364 4.67 16.21 -15.09
C VAL A 364 3.69 17.39 -15.10
N PRO A 365 3.33 17.98 -13.94
CA PRO A 365 2.33 19.05 -13.86
C PRO A 365 2.83 20.41 -14.38
N PHE A 366 4.14 20.64 -14.42
CA PHE A 366 4.76 21.88 -14.92
C PHE A 366 5.83 21.54 -15.97
N PRO A 367 6.13 22.44 -16.91
CA PRO A 367 7.20 22.23 -17.88
C PRO A 367 8.59 22.30 -17.23
N PHE A 368 9.58 21.72 -17.90
CA PHE A 368 10.98 21.82 -17.49
C PHE A 368 11.61 23.15 -17.93
N ASP A 369 12.38 23.76 -17.03
CA ASP A 369 13.27 24.88 -17.32
C ASP A 369 14.63 24.37 -17.82
N ILE A 370 15.17 24.98 -18.88
CA ILE A 370 16.49 24.63 -19.44
C ILE A 370 17.57 25.51 -18.80
N HIS A 371 18.53 24.87 -18.13
CA HIS A 371 19.67 25.56 -17.53
C HIS A 371 20.89 25.56 -18.42
N ALA A 372 21.12 24.48 -19.18
CA ALA A 372 22.23 24.42 -20.13
C ALA A 372 21.94 23.43 -21.27
N MET A 373 22.52 23.71 -22.42
CA MET A 373 22.54 22.85 -23.59
C MET A 373 23.97 22.76 -24.11
N ILE A 374 24.67 21.67 -23.75
CA ILE A 374 26.11 21.53 -23.97
C ILE A 374 26.31 20.67 -25.22
N TYR A 375 26.78 21.29 -26.31
CA TYR A 375 27.22 20.54 -27.48
C TYR A 375 28.53 19.81 -27.20
N SER A 376 28.61 18.56 -27.62
CA SER A 376 29.75 17.68 -27.38
C SER A 376 29.97 16.73 -28.55
N GLU A 377 31.24 16.54 -28.94
CA GLU A 377 31.61 15.55 -29.96
C GLU A 377 31.48 14.12 -29.46
N ASN A 378 31.49 13.93 -28.14
CA ASN A 378 31.21 12.68 -27.45
C ASN A 378 30.26 12.90 -26.28
N ALA A 379 28.99 13.21 -26.59
CA ALA A 379 27.97 13.47 -25.58
C ALA A 379 27.76 12.31 -24.59
N PRO A 380 27.82 11.03 -25.01
CA PRO A 380 27.73 9.90 -24.07
C PRO A 380 28.82 9.89 -22.99
N GLU A 381 30.06 10.25 -23.34
CA GLU A 381 31.18 10.24 -22.38
C GLU A 381 31.05 11.36 -21.34
N LEU A 382 30.64 12.55 -21.78
CA LEU A 382 30.37 13.68 -20.88
C LEU A 382 29.24 13.33 -19.89
N GLU A 383 28.14 12.75 -20.38
CA GLU A 383 26.99 12.39 -19.55
C GLU A 383 27.32 11.33 -18.50
N VAL A 384 28.02 10.25 -18.89
CA VAL A 384 28.44 9.18 -17.97
C VAL A 384 29.36 9.73 -16.88
N ASN A 385 30.28 10.64 -17.21
CA ASN A 385 31.18 11.23 -16.22
C ASN A 385 30.43 12.14 -15.24
N LEU A 386 29.47 12.94 -15.70
CA LEU A 386 28.60 13.73 -14.82
C LEU A 386 27.77 12.83 -13.89
N HIS A 387 27.20 11.75 -14.43
CA HIS A 387 26.42 10.79 -13.64
C HIS A 387 27.25 10.11 -12.55
N LYS A 388 28.50 9.75 -12.85
CA LYS A 388 29.45 9.21 -11.86
C LYS A 388 29.82 10.25 -10.81
N TYR A 389 30.09 11.49 -11.23
CA TYR A 389 30.43 12.58 -10.32
C TYR A 389 29.32 12.88 -9.30
N PHE A 390 28.06 12.76 -9.74
CA PHE A 390 26.88 13.02 -8.91
C PHE A 390 26.21 11.77 -8.34
N ASP A 391 26.83 10.59 -8.42
CA ASP A 391 26.18 9.32 -8.08
C ASP A 391 25.65 9.29 -6.63
N ASN A 392 26.45 9.77 -5.67
CA ASN A 392 26.08 9.89 -4.26
C ASN A 392 24.93 10.89 -3.99
N ARG A 393 24.63 11.75 -4.97
CA ARG A 393 23.62 12.82 -4.90
C ARG A 393 22.38 12.52 -5.74
N ARG A 394 22.22 11.29 -6.23
CA ARG A 394 20.99 10.85 -6.91
C ARG A 394 19.77 10.98 -6.01
N VAL A 395 18.67 11.47 -6.59
CA VAL A 395 17.37 11.52 -5.92
C VAL A 395 16.82 10.10 -5.73
N ASN A 396 16.93 9.25 -6.75
CA ASN A 396 16.55 7.85 -6.67
C ASN A 396 17.79 6.96 -6.49
N LYS A 397 18.02 6.48 -5.26
CA LYS A 397 19.13 5.59 -4.93
C LYS A 397 18.87 4.12 -5.27
N ALA A 398 17.60 3.72 -5.34
CA ALA A 398 17.21 2.35 -5.69
C ALA A 398 17.31 2.09 -7.20
N ASN A 399 17.07 3.11 -8.03
CA ASN A 399 17.16 3.02 -9.49
C ASN A 399 18.10 4.09 -10.05
N SER A 400 19.37 3.71 -10.24
CA SER A 400 20.43 4.56 -10.80
C SER A 400 20.19 4.96 -12.27
N ARG A 401 19.25 4.32 -12.97
CA ARG A 401 18.87 4.70 -14.35
C ARG A 401 17.98 5.94 -14.38
N LYS A 402 17.46 6.40 -13.24
CA LYS A 402 16.74 7.68 -13.15
C LYS A 402 17.74 8.80 -12.86
N GLU A 403 17.91 9.69 -13.83
CA GLU A 403 19.03 10.63 -13.92
C GLU A 403 18.71 11.99 -13.26
N PHE A 404 18.09 11.95 -12.07
CA PHE A 404 17.78 13.13 -11.27
C PHE A 404 18.73 13.22 -10.08
N PHE A 405 19.29 14.41 -9.85
CA PHE A 405 20.33 14.66 -8.87
C PHE A 405 19.95 15.86 -8.00
N ARG A 406 20.21 15.76 -6.69
CA ARG A 406 20.04 16.85 -5.73
C ARG A 406 21.36 17.59 -5.57
N VAL A 407 21.55 18.67 -6.31
CA VAL A 407 22.81 19.39 -6.49
C VAL A 407 22.53 20.87 -6.77
N SER A 408 23.44 21.76 -6.39
CA SER A 408 23.35 23.17 -6.80
C SER A 408 23.72 23.31 -8.28
N LEU A 409 23.24 24.37 -8.93
CA LEU A 409 23.64 24.65 -10.31
C LEU A 409 25.14 25.01 -10.38
N GLU A 410 25.68 25.69 -9.36
CA GLU A 410 27.10 26.00 -9.24
C GLU A 410 27.96 24.73 -9.29
N ASP A 411 27.57 23.69 -8.57
CA ASP A 411 28.27 22.41 -8.56
C ASP A 411 28.24 21.74 -9.94
N ILE A 412 27.12 21.85 -10.66
CA ILE A 412 27.00 21.35 -12.03
C ILE A 412 27.94 22.12 -12.96
N VAL A 413 27.99 23.45 -12.85
CA VAL A 413 28.88 24.30 -13.66
C VAL A 413 30.34 23.92 -13.42
N GLU A 414 30.73 23.73 -12.16
CA GLU A 414 32.09 23.33 -11.80
C GLU A 414 32.43 21.93 -12.34
N ALA A 415 31.53 20.95 -12.14
CA ALA A 415 31.72 19.59 -12.63
C ALA A 415 31.88 19.55 -14.16
N VAL A 416 31.01 20.27 -14.89
CA VAL A 416 31.08 20.36 -16.35
C VAL A 416 32.41 20.97 -16.79
N LYS A 417 32.85 22.07 -16.17
CA LYS A 417 34.14 22.71 -16.51
C LYS A 417 35.33 21.81 -16.24
N ASN A 418 35.33 21.09 -15.10
CA ASN A 418 36.43 20.20 -14.75
C ASN A 418 36.52 19.04 -15.74
N ILE A 419 35.39 18.41 -16.06
CA ILE A 419 35.34 17.30 -17.02
C ILE A 419 35.71 17.78 -18.43
N ASP A 420 35.26 18.98 -18.83
CA ASP A 420 35.61 19.54 -20.14
C ASP A 420 37.09 19.91 -20.25
N ASN A 421 37.70 20.45 -19.19
CA ASN A 421 39.13 20.71 -19.16
C ASN A 421 39.96 19.42 -19.26
N GLU A 422 39.50 18.32 -18.65
CA GLU A 422 40.18 17.03 -18.69
C GLU A 422 40.05 16.33 -20.05
N LEU A 423 38.88 16.43 -20.68
CA LEU A 423 38.54 15.64 -21.86
C LEU A 423 38.52 16.44 -23.18
N ASN A 424 38.56 17.77 -23.10
CA ASN A 424 38.53 18.72 -24.22
C ASN A 424 37.40 18.41 -25.23
N ILE A 425 36.17 18.21 -24.74
CA ILE A 425 35.06 17.67 -25.53
C ILE A 425 34.14 18.80 -26.05
N SER A 426 34.04 19.93 -25.36
CA SER A 426 33.23 21.07 -25.76
C SER A 426 34.06 22.14 -26.48
N LYS A 427 33.79 22.33 -27.77
CA LYS A 427 34.48 23.33 -28.62
C LYS A 427 33.99 24.78 -28.42
N SER A 428 32.99 25.01 -27.57
CA SER A 428 32.29 26.28 -27.46
C SER A 428 31.99 26.68 -26.02
N GLU A 429 31.95 27.99 -25.74
CA GLU A 429 31.61 28.56 -24.44
C GLU A 429 30.24 28.05 -23.94
N ILE A 430 30.25 27.41 -22.77
CA ILE A 430 29.05 26.82 -22.19
C ILE A 430 28.22 27.91 -21.49
N LYS A 431 27.03 28.16 -22.01
CA LYS A 431 26.08 29.12 -21.42
C LYS A 431 25.18 28.44 -20.41
N PHE A 432 25.13 29.01 -19.21
CA PHE A 432 24.26 28.55 -18.12
C PHE A 432 23.23 29.62 -17.77
N THR A 433 21.97 29.24 -17.78
CA THR A 433 20.86 30.03 -17.25
C THR A 433 20.74 29.77 -15.76
N LYS A 434 21.15 30.74 -14.94
CA LYS A 434 21.19 30.58 -13.48
C LYS A 434 19.82 30.52 -12.81
N VAL A 435 18.85 31.23 -13.38
CA VAL A 435 17.52 31.39 -12.80
C VAL A 435 16.52 30.57 -13.60
N ALA A 436 15.86 29.61 -12.95
CA ALA A 436 14.70 28.93 -13.52
C ALA A 436 13.54 29.92 -13.68
N GLU A 437 12.87 29.92 -14.82
CA GLU A 437 11.74 30.80 -15.08
C GLU A 437 10.50 30.31 -14.32
N ALA A 438 10.26 28.99 -14.31
CA ALA A 438 9.17 28.34 -13.58
C ALA A 438 7.84 29.10 -13.68
N ALA A 439 7.52 29.58 -14.90
CA ALA A 439 6.49 30.60 -15.10
C ALA A 439 5.11 30.15 -14.62
N GLU A 440 4.71 28.92 -14.96
CA GLU A 440 3.43 28.35 -14.55
C GLU A 440 3.36 28.10 -13.04
N TYR A 441 4.43 27.57 -12.45
CA TYR A 441 4.51 27.33 -11.00
C TYR A 441 4.39 28.65 -10.20
N ARG A 442 5.14 29.68 -10.59
CA ARG A 442 5.07 31.01 -9.94
C ARG A 442 3.70 31.66 -10.10
N LYS A 443 3.03 31.48 -11.25
CA LYS A 443 1.64 31.91 -11.44
C LYS A 443 0.69 31.16 -10.50
N THR A 444 0.84 29.85 -10.34
CA THR A 444 0.05 29.05 -9.39
C THR A 444 0.20 29.56 -7.95
N LEU A 445 1.43 29.78 -7.49
CA LEU A 445 1.68 30.36 -6.16
C LEU A 445 1.05 31.75 -5.99
N ALA A 446 1.06 32.57 -7.05
CA ALA A 446 0.41 33.88 -7.01
C ALA A 446 -1.13 33.77 -6.93
N TYR A 447 -1.73 32.78 -7.60
CA TYR A 447 -3.16 32.50 -7.47
C TYR A 447 -3.55 32.01 -6.08
N GLU A 448 -2.73 31.17 -5.45
CA GLU A 448 -2.96 30.67 -4.09
C GLU A 448 -2.91 31.81 -3.06
N ARG A 449 -1.90 32.69 -3.15
CA ARG A 449 -1.80 33.87 -2.27
C ARG A 449 -3.04 34.77 -2.37
N LYS A 450 -3.59 34.97 -3.57
CA LYS A 450 -4.81 35.76 -3.79
C LYS A 450 -6.10 35.12 -3.27
N LYS A 451 -6.13 33.82 -3.00
CA LYS A 451 -7.30 33.11 -2.44
C LYS A 451 -7.24 32.96 -0.92
N GLY A 452 -6.05 33.14 -0.34
CA GLY A 452 -5.82 33.11 1.11
C GLY A 452 -6.06 34.46 1.80
N ASP A 453 -6.07 35.54 1.03
CA ASP A 453 -6.61 36.87 1.39
C ASP A 453 -8.10 36.96 1.03
#